data_AF-A0A369T6P8-F1
#
_entry.id   AF-A0A369T6P8-F1
#
_cell.length_a   1.000
_cell.length_b   1.000
_cell.length_c   1.000
_cell.angle_alpha   90.00
_cell.angle_beta   90.00
_cell.angle_gamma   90.00
#
_symmetry.space_group_name_H-M   'P 1'
#
loop_
_entity.id
_entity.type
_entity.pdbx_description
1 polymer ?
#
loop_
_entity_poly.entity_id
_entity_poly.type
_entity_poly.pdbx_seq_one_letter_code
_entity_poly.pdbx_strand_id
1 'polypeptide(L)'
;MSSVITVALGGNALLQYGQEGTFEQQLANARVTAKQIVELIRRGYRVVITHGNGPQVGAILLQQEAGASQVPPMPLHACGAMSQGLIGYMIQQSLINELRRAGIDIPVATVITQVLVDRRDQAFRNPTKFIGPWYSEEEAKEKDKLGWIMKYDVGKGWRRVVPSPDPIKQVEIEAIRRMVEAGIIVIASGGGGIPVVDEEELEGVDAVIDKDLAGERLASSLGSELFMILTDVEKVAINFRKENQTFLDTISVDEAKRYYDEGHFPPGNMGPKVLAAIRFVERTGKVAIITSLDKAVDALDGRTGTRIVPKKYEK
;
A
#
# COMPACT_ATOMS: atom_id res chain seq x y z
N MET A 1 -2.62 16.23 -22.79
CA MET A 1 -3.40 15.43 -21.81
C MET A 1 -2.58 15.33 -20.54
N SER A 2 -3.18 15.57 -19.37
CA SER A 2 -2.46 15.43 -18.10
C SER A 2 -2.22 13.95 -17.78
N SER A 3 -0.97 13.60 -17.50
CA SER A 3 -0.56 12.22 -17.20
C SER A 3 -1.10 11.76 -15.86
N VAL A 4 -1.64 10.54 -15.81
CA VAL A 4 -2.08 9.90 -14.57
C VAL A 4 -0.86 9.31 -13.85
N ILE A 5 -0.69 9.63 -12.57
CA ILE A 5 0.28 9.00 -11.69
C ILE A 5 -0.46 8.27 -10.58
N THR A 6 -0.04 7.04 -10.28
CA THR A 6 -0.54 6.32 -9.11
C THR A 6 0.52 6.38 -8.02
N VAL A 7 0.14 6.85 -6.84
CA VAL A 7 1.01 7.01 -5.67
C VAL A 7 0.56 6.06 -4.58
N ALA A 8 1.40 5.07 -4.25
CA ALA A 8 1.19 4.16 -3.14
C ALA A 8 1.85 4.69 -1.86
N LEU A 9 1.02 5.08 -0.90
CA LEU A 9 1.47 5.61 0.39
C LEU A 9 1.86 4.47 1.34
N GLY A 10 3.10 4.50 1.82
CA GLY A 10 3.58 3.64 2.90
C GLY A 10 2.97 3.95 4.26
N GLY A 11 3.21 3.09 5.25
CA GLY A 11 2.66 3.24 6.61
C GLY A 11 3.00 4.58 7.27
N ASN A 12 4.18 5.14 6.97
CA ASN A 12 4.67 6.41 7.51
C ASN A 12 3.84 7.62 7.08
N ALA A 13 3.05 7.50 6.01
CA ALA A 13 2.16 8.56 5.55
C ALA A 13 1.05 8.87 6.59
N LEU A 14 0.74 7.91 7.46
CA LEU A 14 -0.29 8.03 8.48
C LEU A 14 0.24 7.76 9.88
N LEU A 15 1.23 6.88 10.06
CA LEU A 15 1.78 6.58 11.38
C LEU A 15 3.30 6.44 11.32
N GLN A 16 3.99 7.33 12.02
CA GLN A 16 5.45 7.33 12.10
C GLN A 16 5.94 6.42 13.24
N TYR A 17 7.19 5.98 13.15
CA TYR A 17 7.81 5.16 14.19
C TYR A 17 7.78 5.88 15.55
N GLY A 18 7.34 5.16 16.59
CA GLY A 18 7.26 5.67 17.97
C GLY A 18 6.00 6.49 18.29
N GLN A 19 5.10 6.70 17.32
CA GLN A 19 3.78 7.30 17.61
C GLN A 19 2.81 6.26 18.17
N GLU A 20 1.95 6.71 19.08
CA GLU A 20 0.91 5.88 19.72
C GLU A 20 -0.20 5.46 18.75
N GLY A 21 -0.48 6.30 17.75
CA GLY A 21 -1.50 6.04 16.75
C GLY A 21 -2.86 6.64 17.06
N THR A 22 -2.89 7.74 17.83
CA THR A 22 -4.13 8.51 18.03
C THR A 22 -4.67 9.05 16.70
N PHE A 23 -5.96 9.36 16.66
CA PHE A 23 -6.59 9.95 15.47
C PHE A 23 -5.90 11.27 15.08
N GLU A 24 -5.59 12.12 16.06
CA GLU A 24 -4.95 13.42 15.85
C GLU A 24 -3.55 13.29 15.26
N GLN A 25 -2.76 12.32 15.72
CA GLN A 25 -1.43 12.02 15.17
C GLN A 25 -1.55 11.56 13.72
N GLN A 26 -2.48 10.64 13.44
CA GLN A 26 -2.68 10.13 12.09
C GLN A 26 -3.18 11.20 11.12
N LEU A 27 -4.10 12.05 11.57
CA LEU A 27 -4.59 13.19 10.79
C LEU A 27 -3.48 14.23 10.55
N ALA A 28 -2.61 14.48 11.53
CA ALA A 28 -1.46 15.37 11.35
C ALA A 28 -0.49 14.84 10.28
N ASN A 29 -0.20 13.54 10.27
CA ASN A 29 0.62 12.91 9.24
C ASN A 29 -0.07 12.96 7.86
N ALA A 30 -1.38 12.72 7.80
CA ALA A 30 -2.15 12.84 6.55
C ALA A 30 -2.08 14.27 5.97
N ARG A 31 -2.04 15.31 6.81
CA ARG A 31 -1.83 16.70 6.37
C ARG A 31 -0.44 16.94 5.77
N VAL A 32 0.61 16.35 6.34
CA VAL A 32 1.96 16.43 5.77
C VAL A 32 2.00 15.75 4.41
N THR A 33 1.41 14.56 4.30
CA THR A 33 1.29 13.83 3.04
C THR A 33 0.51 14.63 1.99
N ALA A 34 -0.62 15.23 2.38
CA ALA A 34 -1.45 16.02 1.48
C ALA A 34 -0.69 17.19 0.84
N LYS A 35 0.18 17.88 1.58
CA LYS A 35 1.02 18.96 1.04
C LYS A 35 1.93 18.48 -0.09
N GLN A 36 2.58 17.34 0.08
CA GLN A 36 3.46 16.77 -0.94
C GLN A 36 2.68 16.35 -2.20
N ILE A 37 1.49 15.77 -2.03
CA ILE A 37 0.61 15.40 -3.14
C ILE A 37 0.13 16.65 -3.91
N VAL A 38 -0.18 17.75 -3.22
CA VAL A 38 -0.58 19.01 -3.88
C VAL A 38 0.55 19.56 -4.76
N GLU A 39 1.82 19.38 -4.39
CA GLU A 39 2.95 19.74 -5.26
C GLU A 39 2.97 18.91 -6.55
N LEU A 40 2.60 17.62 -6.49
CA LEU A 40 2.45 16.79 -7.70
C LEU A 40 1.31 17.31 -8.59
N ILE A 41 0.20 17.72 -7.98
CA ILE A 41 -0.96 18.25 -8.70
C ILE A 41 -0.61 19.59 -9.37
N ARG A 42 0.15 20.46 -8.70
CA ARG A 42 0.65 21.73 -9.26
C ARG A 42 1.54 21.54 -10.49
N ARG A 43 2.20 20.39 -10.62
CA ARG A 43 2.98 20.00 -11.81
C ARG A 43 2.11 19.52 -12.97
N GLY A 44 0.79 19.45 -12.80
CA GLY A 44 -0.17 19.07 -13.84
C GLY A 44 -0.50 17.58 -13.91
N TYR A 45 -0.11 16.79 -12.90
CA TYR A 45 -0.44 15.37 -12.83
C TYR A 45 -1.86 15.12 -12.31
N ARG A 46 -2.54 14.13 -12.88
CA ARG A 46 -3.76 13.53 -12.29
C ARG A 46 -3.33 12.45 -11.31
N VAL A 47 -3.69 12.57 -10.05
CA VAL A 47 -3.18 11.68 -9.00
C VAL A 47 -4.24 10.66 -8.59
N VAL A 48 -3.84 9.40 -8.55
CA VAL A 48 -4.57 8.29 -7.92
C VAL A 48 -3.76 7.84 -6.71
N ILE A 49 -4.39 7.69 -5.57
CA ILE A 49 -3.72 7.39 -4.30
C ILE A 49 -4.17 6.02 -3.81
N THR A 50 -3.19 5.18 -3.46
CA THR A 50 -3.42 3.99 -2.64
C THR A 50 -2.67 4.14 -1.33
N HIS A 51 -3.01 3.33 -0.33
CA HIS A 51 -2.35 3.38 0.97
C HIS A 51 -2.32 2.01 1.64
N GLY A 52 -1.37 1.80 2.55
CA GLY A 52 -1.42 0.68 3.49
C GLY A 52 -2.44 0.91 4.63
N ASN A 53 -2.74 -0.15 5.39
CA ASN A 53 -3.63 -0.09 6.55
C ASN A 53 -3.15 -0.88 7.76
N GLY A 54 -1.91 -1.42 7.74
CA GLY A 54 -1.45 -2.42 8.72
C GLY A 54 -1.68 -2.05 10.19
N PRO A 55 -1.24 -0.87 10.65
CA PRO A 55 -1.53 -0.42 12.01
C PRO A 55 -3.03 -0.24 12.29
N GLN A 56 -3.77 0.35 11.35
CA GLN A 56 -5.18 0.71 11.52
C GLN A 56 -6.10 -0.51 11.54
N VAL A 57 -5.92 -1.46 10.61
CA VAL A 57 -6.69 -2.71 10.60
C VAL A 57 -6.35 -3.57 11.81
N GLY A 58 -5.10 -3.53 12.28
CA GLY A 58 -4.69 -4.17 13.54
C GLY A 58 -5.41 -3.59 14.75
N ALA A 59 -5.50 -2.26 14.85
CA ALA A 59 -6.23 -1.58 15.92
C ALA A 59 -7.73 -1.87 15.87
N ILE A 60 -8.33 -1.86 14.68
CA ILE A 60 -9.76 -2.21 14.49
C ILE A 60 -10.02 -3.65 14.93
N LEU A 61 -9.14 -4.59 14.58
CA LEU A 61 -9.27 -5.98 14.98
C LEU A 61 -9.21 -6.14 16.52
N LEU A 62 -8.28 -5.44 17.17
CA LEU A 62 -8.21 -5.40 18.64
C LEU A 62 -9.50 -4.84 19.26
N GLN A 63 -10.10 -3.84 18.64
CA GLN A 63 -11.40 -3.29 19.09
C GLN A 63 -12.53 -4.32 18.93
N GLN A 64 -12.56 -5.10 17.84
CA GLN A 64 -13.52 -6.19 17.68
C GLN A 64 -13.39 -7.23 18.81
N GLU A 65 -12.16 -7.57 19.18
CA GLU A 65 -11.91 -8.53 20.26
C GLU A 65 -12.29 -7.99 21.63
N ALA A 66 -11.89 -6.77 21.94
CA ALA A 66 -12.21 -6.12 23.22
C ALA A 66 -13.74 -5.94 23.38
N GLY A 67 -14.45 -5.71 22.28
CA GLY A 67 -15.90 -5.56 22.23
C GLY A 67 -16.70 -6.87 22.10
N ALA A 68 -16.05 -8.02 21.88
CA ALA A 68 -16.71 -9.26 21.47
C ALA A 68 -17.75 -9.80 22.47
N SER A 69 -17.61 -9.47 23.76
CA SER A 69 -18.59 -9.83 24.81
C SER A 69 -19.85 -8.99 24.80
N GLN A 70 -19.86 -7.87 24.07
CA GLN A 70 -20.95 -6.89 24.02
C GLN A 70 -21.56 -6.78 22.62
N VAL A 71 -20.73 -6.87 21.58
CA VAL A 71 -21.12 -6.75 20.17
C VAL A 71 -20.46 -7.87 19.37
N PRO A 72 -21.19 -8.55 18.46
CA PRO A 72 -20.60 -9.57 17.61
C PRO A 72 -19.39 -9.04 16.83
N PRO A 73 -18.23 -9.71 16.88
CA PRO A 73 -17.04 -9.25 16.18
C PRO A 73 -17.20 -9.39 14.67
N MET A 74 -16.71 -8.39 13.94
CA MET A 74 -16.68 -8.41 12.48
C MET A 74 -15.49 -9.23 11.95
N PRO A 75 -15.63 -9.90 10.77
CA PRO A 75 -14.54 -10.62 10.13
C PRO A 75 -13.44 -9.65 9.66
N LEU A 76 -12.25 -10.20 9.34
CA LEU A 76 -11.08 -9.40 8.99
C LEU A 76 -11.30 -8.57 7.72
N HIS A 77 -11.97 -9.14 6.71
CA HIS A 77 -12.26 -8.39 5.47
C HIS A 77 -13.17 -7.18 5.73
N ALA A 78 -14.14 -7.29 6.66
CA ALA A 78 -14.99 -6.17 7.08
C ALA A 78 -14.20 -5.13 7.90
N CYS A 79 -13.28 -5.56 8.76
CA CYS A 79 -12.32 -4.66 9.42
C CYS A 79 -11.44 -3.93 8.39
N GLY A 80 -11.07 -4.61 7.30
CA GLY A 80 -10.42 -4.02 6.13
C GLY A 80 -11.25 -2.89 5.53
N ALA A 81 -12.55 -3.10 5.31
CA ALA A 81 -13.48 -2.07 4.82
C ALA A 81 -13.57 -0.86 5.77
N MET A 82 -13.68 -1.10 7.07
CA MET A 82 -13.66 -0.02 8.08
C MET A 82 -12.37 0.80 8.01
N SER A 83 -11.22 0.13 7.83
CA SER A 83 -9.92 0.81 7.72
C SER A 83 -9.82 1.68 6.47
N GLN A 84 -10.44 1.29 5.35
CA GLN A 84 -10.50 2.12 4.15
C GLN A 84 -11.31 3.39 4.39
N GLY A 85 -12.47 3.28 5.04
CA GLY A 85 -13.29 4.43 5.40
C GLY A 85 -12.55 5.41 6.31
N LEU A 86 -11.91 4.89 7.37
CA LEU A 86 -11.15 5.70 8.34
C LEU A 86 -9.97 6.43 7.68
N ILE A 87 -9.14 5.70 6.94
CA ILE A 87 -7.93 6.27 6.33
C ILE A 87 -8.28 7.18 5.16
N GLY A 88 -9.18 6.75 4.29
CA GLY A 88 -9.64 7.53 3.15
C GLY A 88 -10.26 8.84 3.60
N TYR A 89 -11.04 8.85 4.68
CA TYR A 89 -11.51 10.08 5.32
C TYR A 89 -10.38 11.03 5.70
N MET A 90 -9.36 10.56 6.43
CA MET A 90 -8.23 11.40 6.86
C MET A 90 -7.45 11.99 5.67
N ILE A 91 -7.17 11.18 4.65
CA ILE A 91 -6.45 11.62 3.44
C ILE A 91 -7.31 12.59 2.64
N GLN A 92 -8.58 12.25 2.37
CA GLN A 92 -9.51 13.07 1.61
C GLN A 92 -9.72 14.44 2.25
N GLN A 93 -9.99 14.48 3.57
CA GLN A 93 -10.16 15.73 4.30
C GLN A 93 -8.89 16.59 4.23
N SER A 94 -7.72 15.98 4.42
CA SER A 94 -6.44 16.69 4.39
C SER A 94 -6.14 17.26 3.00
N LEU A 95 -6.36 16.48 1.94
CA LEU A 95 -6.17 16.91 0.56
C LEU A 95 -7.12 18.04 0.17
N ILE A 96 -8.42 17.91 0.47
CA ILE A 96 -9.40 18.97 0.17
C ILE A 96 -8.98 20.29 0.84
N ASN A 97 -8.52 20.24 2.08
CA ASN A 97 -8.08 21.44 2.79
C ASN A 97 -6.82 22.05 2.19
N GLU A 98 -5.82 21.25 1.81
CA GLU A 98 -4.60 21.76 1.16
C GLU A 98 -4.85 22.27 -0.26
N LEU A 99 -5.73 21.62 -1.03
CA LEU A 99 -6.17 22.10 -2.35
C LEU A 99 -6.87 23.46 -2.26
N ARG A 100 -7.79 23.63 -1.30
CA ARG A 100 -8.44 24.92 -1.04
C ARG A 100 -7.43 26.01 -0.69
N ARG A 101 -6.46 25.73 0.17
CA ARG A 101 -5.37 26.66 0.52
C ARG A 101 -4.51 27.02 -0.69
N ALA A 102 -4.33 26.08 -1.61
CA ALA A 102 -3.59 26.27 -2.85
C ALA A 102 -4.41 26.97 -3.95
N GLY A 103 -5.70 27.27 -3.73
CA GLY A 103 -6.59 27.83 -4.75
C GLY A 103 -6.92 26.85 -5.89
N ILE A 104 -6.82 25.55 -5.63
CA ILE A 104 -7.06 24.48 -6.62
C ILE A 104 -8.43 23.86 -6.33
N ASP A 105 -9.33 23.94 -7.32
CA ASP A 105 -10.68 23.36 -7.24
C ASP A 105 -10.74 22.03 -8.00
N ILE A 106 -10.30 20.96 -7.34
CA ILE A 106 -10.36 19.59 -7.86
C ILE A 106 -11.09 18.71 -6.83
N PRO A 107 -12.15 17.97 -7.22
CA PRO A 107 -12.81 17.04 -6.32
C PRO A 107 -11.88 15.89 -5.88
N VAL A 108 -12.06 15.44 -4.64
CA VAL A 108 -11.35 14.29 -4.07
C VAL A 108 -12.38 13.28 -3.58
N ALA A 109 -12.23 12.02 -3.97
CA ALA A 109 -13.15 10.95 -3.59
C ALA A 109 -12.40 9.70 -3.11
N THR A 110 -12.83 9.16 -1.97
CA THR A 110 -12.45 7.84 -1.47
C THR A 110 -13.43 6.80 -1.96
N VAL A 111 -12.91 5.71 -2.52
CA VAL A 111 -13.71 4.59 -3.03
C VAL A 111 -13.43 3.36 -2.19
N ILE A 112 -14.47 2.84 -1.53
CA ILE A 112 -14.39 1.50 -0.94
C ILE A 112 -14.12 0.52 -2.07
N THR A 113 -13.02 -0.21 -1.96
CA THR A 113 -12.47 -1.03 -3.05
C THR A 113 -12.35 -2.48 -2.63
N GLN A 114 -12.96 -3.36 -3.40
CA GLN A 114 -12.80 -4.80 -3.33
C GLN A 114 -11.73 -5.25 -4.35
N VAL A 115 -10.99 -6.29 -4.01
CA VAL A 115 -9.95 -6.86 -4.87
C VAL A 115 -10.13 -8.36 -4.97
N LEU A 116 -10.32 -8.81 -6.20
CA LEU A 116 -10.39 -10.23 -6.55
C LEU A 116 -9.05 -10.90 -6.25
N VAL A 117 -9.13 -12.06 -5.59
CA VAL A 117 -8.02 -12.95 -5.27
C VAL A 117 -8.39 -14.39 -5.62
N ASP A 118 -7.41 -15.27 -5.80
CA ASP A 118 -7.67 -16.68 -6.07
C ASP A 118 -7.90 -17.44 -4.76
N ARG A 119 -9.04 -18.11 -4.61
CA ARG A 119 -9.35 -18.98 -3.45
C ARG A 119 -8.30 -20.09 -3.26
N ARG A 120 -7.60 -20.47 -4.34
CA ARG A 120 -6.57 -21.51 -4.36
C ARG A 120 -5.16 -20.97 -4.15
N ASP A 121 -5.00 -19.67 -3.91
CA ASP A 121 -3.70 -19.06 -3.64
C ASP A 121 -3.02 -19.76 -2.43
N GLN A 122 -1.74 -20.09 -2.60
CA GLN A 122 -0.95 -20.77 -1.58
C GLN A 122 -0.87 -19.98 -0.27
N ALA A 123 -1.06 -18.66 -0.30
CA ALA A 123 -1.10 -17.80 0.86
C ALA A 123 -2.21 -18.17 1.86
N PHE A 124 -3.32 -18.76 1.39
CA PHE A 124 -4.38 -19.27 2.27
C PHE A 124 -3.92 -20.51 3.06
N ARG A 125 -3.02 -21.32 2.48
CA ARG A 125 -2.46 -22.52 3.13
C ARG A 125 -1.25 -22.19 3.99
N ASN A 126 -0.49 -21.15 3.66
CA ASN A 126 0.66 -20.69 4.45
C ASN A 126 0.62 -19.18 4.68
N PRO A 127 -0.15 -18.71 5.68
CA PRO A 127 -0.20 -17.31 6.07
C PRO A 127 1.15 -16.76 6.53
N THR A 128 1.55 -15.60 6.01
CA THR A 128 2.85 -14.98 6.33
C THR A 128 2.74 -13.51 6.72
N LYS A 129 1.59 -12.87 6.49
CA LYS A 129 1.44 -11.43 6.70
C LYS A 129 1.12 -11.13 8.15
N PHE A 130 2.06 -10.52 8.86
CA PHE A 130 1.85 -10.09 10.24
C PHE A 130 0.86 -8.92 10.36
N ILE A 131 -0.08 -9.02 11.30
CA ILE A 131 -1.05 -7.97 11.64
C ILE A 131 -1.22 -7.81 13.16
N GLY A 132 -1.80 -6.69 13.60
CA GLY A 132 -2.09 -6.46 15.02
C GLY A 132 -0.84 -6.22 15.88
N PRO A 133 -0.95 -6.32 17.22
CA PRO A 133 0.16 -6.11 18.14
C PRO A 133 1.03 -7.37 18.30
N TRP A 134 2.10 -7.25 19.09
CA TRP A 134 2.88 -8.40 19.56
C TRP A 134 2.29 -8.95 20.86
N TYR A 135 2.44 -10.26 21.03
CA TYR A 135 1.93 -11.05 22.14
C TYR A 135 3.06 -11.84 22.80
N SER A 136 2.90 -12.15 24.09
CA SER A 136 3.72 -13.15 24.76
C SER A 136 3.48 -14.55 24.18
N GLU A 137 4.32 -15.52 24.52
CA GLU A 137 4.10 -16.91 24.10
C GLU A 137 2.83 -17.50 24.72
N GLU A 138 2.54 -17.17 25.99
CA GLU A 138 1.33 -17.60 26.69
C GLU A 138 0.07 -17.02 26.03
N GLU A 139 0.07 -15.72 25.75
CA GLU A 139 -1.03 -15.05 25.06
C GLU A 139 -1.26 -15.64 23.66
N ALA A 140 -0.17 -15.91 22.92
CA ALA A 140 -0.26 -16.50 21.60
C ALA A 140 -0.90 -17.89 21.61
N LYS A 141 -0.60 -18.72 22.61
CA LYS A 141 -1.23 -20.04 22.79
C LYS A 141 -2.73 -19.93 23.06
N GLU A 142 -3.17 -18.92 23.81
CA GLU A 142 -4.60 -18.69 24.01
C GLU A 142 -5.29 -18.20 22.74
N LYS A 143 -4.63 -17.35 21.94
CA LYS A 143 -5.17 -16.89 20.65
C LYS A 143 -5.22 -18.01 19.60
N ASP A 144 -4.26 -18.93 19.60
CA ASP A 144 -4.24 -20.09 18.70
C ASP A 144 -5.48 -20.99 18.91
N LYS A 145 -5.95 -21.14 20.16
CA LYS A 145 -7.21 -21.84 20.48
C LYS A 145 -8.45 -21.17 19.89
N LEU A 146 -8.38 -19.88 19.54
CA LEU A 146 -9.43 -19.13 18.85
C LEU A 146 -9.33 -19.23 17.33
N GLY A 147 -8.48 -20.14 16.81
CA GLY A 147 -8.27 -20.36 15.38
C GLY A 147 -7.33 -19.36 14.71
N TRP A 148 -6.60 -18.56 15.50
CA TRP A 148 -5.62 -17.64 14.94
C TRP A 148 -4.30 -18.32 14.64
N ILE A 149 -3.73 -18.03 13.48
CA ILE A 149 -2.40 -18.54 13.15
C ILE A 149 -1.37 -17.55 13.70
N MET A 150 -0.61 -17.99 14.70
CA MET A 150 0.43 -17.18 15.36
C MET A 150 1.82 -17.57 14.84
N LYS A 151 2.66 -16.60 14.50
CA LYS A 151 4.08 -16.82 14.17
C LYS A 151 4.97 -15.91 15.01
N TYR A 152 6.18 -16.40 15.30
CA TYR A 152 7.19 -15.61 16.01
C TYR A 152 7.81 -14.57 15.08
N ASP A 153 7.72 -13.30 15.47
CA ASP A 153 8.39 -12.16 14.85
C ASP A 153 9.72 -11.93 15.58
N VAL A 154 10.82 -12.21 14.88
CA VAL A 154 12.17 -12.37 15.47
C VAL A 154 12.55 -11.13 16.29
N GLY A 155 12.79 -11.35 17.59
CA GLY A 155 13.23 -10.30 18.52
C GLY A 155 12.12 -9.37 19.01
N LYS A 156 10.85 -9.65 18.69
CA LYS A 156 9.70 -8.83 19.10
C LYS A 156 8.61 -9.60 19.85
N GLY A 157 8.44 -10.89 19.56
CA GLY A 157 7.44 -11.76 20.21
C GLY A 157 6.55 -12.47 19.19
N TRP A 158 5.37 -12.91 19.60
CA TRP A 158 4.42 -13.58 18.73
C TRP A 158 3.46 -12.60 18.09
N ARG A 159 3.04 -12.86 16.86
CA ARG A 159 2.10 -11.98 16.15
C ARG A 159 1.21 -12.78 15.22
N ARG A 160 -0.05 -12.36 15.11
CA ARG A 160 -1.03 -12.99 14.22
C ARG A 160 -0.56 -12.85 12.78
N VAL A 161 -0.60 -13.95 12.04
CA VAL A 161 -0.40 -13.95 10.59
C VAL A 161 -1.70 -14.28 9.87
N VAL A 162 -1.88 -13.65 8.72
CA VAL A 162 -3.04 -13.84 7.85
C VAL A 162 -2.58 -14.09 6.41
N PRO A 163 -3.45 -14.71 5.58
CA PRO A 163 -3.18 -14.84 4.16
C PRO A 163 -2.91 -13.49 3.51
N SER A 164 -1.97 -13.45 2.57
CA SER A 164 -1.71 -12.28 1.70
C SER A 164 -1.66 -12.75 0.25
N PRO A 165 -2.80 -13.12 -0.33
CA PRO A 165 -2.90 -13.60 -1.70
C PRO A 165 -2.55 -12.51 -2.73
N ASP A 166 -2.21 -12.94 -3.94
CA ASP A 166 -1.86 -12.03 -5.04
C ASP A 166 -3.11 -11.30 -5.57
N PRO A 167 -3.06 -9.96 -5.76
CA PRO A 167 -4.20 -9.20 -6.24
C PRO A 167 -4.44 -9.41 -7.74
N ILE A 168 -5.62 -9.94 -8.10
CA ILE A 168 -5.99 -10.21 -9.49
C ILE A 168 -6.59 -8.98 -10.17
N LYS A 169 -7.53 -8.27 -9.52
CA LYS A 169 -8.22 -7.12 -10.11
C LYS A 169 -9.05 -6.36 -9.06
N GLN A 170 -9.04 -5.03 -9.10
CA GLN A 170 -10.01 -4.21 -8.38
C GLN A 170 -11.41 -4.36 -9.01
N VAL A 171 -12.43 -4.70 -8.21
CA VAL A 171 -13.81 -4.84 -8.69
C VAL A 171 -14.33 -3.49 -9.22
N GLU A 172 -14.05 -2.40 -8.51
CA GLU A 172 -14.52 -1.04 -8.84
C GLU A 172 -13.67 -0.32 -9.91
N ILE A 173 -12.81 -1.03 -10.65
CA ILE A 173 -11.85 -0.41 -11.59
C ILE A 173 -12.51 0.51 -12.63
N GLU A 174 -13.68 0.14 -13.15
CA GLU A 174 -14.38 0.95 -14.16
C GLU A 174 -14.91 2.26 -13.58
N ALA A 175 -15.44 2.23 -12.35
CA ALA A 175 -15.89 3.44 -11.66
C ALA A 175 -14.70 4.36 -11.35
N ILE A 176 -13.60 3.78 -10.86
CA ILE A 176 -12.36 4.51 -10.58
C ILE A 176 -11.84 5.17 -11.87
N ARG A 177 -11.79 4.43 -12.99
CA ARG A 177 -11.33 4.97 -14.27
C ARG A 177 -12.15 6.19 -14.70
N ARG A 178 -13.48 6.09 -14.67
CA ARG A 178 -14.37 7.21 -15.04
C ARG A 178 -14.17 8.43 -14.15
N MET A 179 -13.95 8.25 -12.86
CA MET A 179 -13.64 9.35 -11.94
C MET A 179 -12.31 10.03 -12.29
N VAL A 180 -11.26 9.25 -12.56
CA VAL A 180 -9.94 9.77 -12.95
C VAL A 180 -10.00 10.50 -14.30
N GLU A 181 -10.75 9.97 -15.27
CA GLU A 181 -10.99 10.61 -16.57
C GLU A 181 -11.70 11.96 -16.43
N ALA A 182 -12.65 12.06 -15.49
CA ALA A 182 -13.34 13.30 -15.12
C ALA A 182 -12.45 14.30 -14.35
N GLY A 183 -11.20 13.94 -14.04
CA GLY A 183 -10.25 14.80 -13.33
C GLY A 183 -10.35 14.74 -11.81
N ILE A 184 -11.11 13.80 -11.25
CA ILE A 184 -11.23 13.60 -9.80
C ILE A 184 -9.95 12.95 -9.27
N ILE A 185 -9.45 13.43 -8.13
CA ILE A 185 -8.39 12.75 -7.37
C ILE A 185 -9.04 11.58 -6.64
N VAL A 186 -8.63 10.36 -6.98
CA VAL A 186 -9.24 9.14 -6.41
C VAL A 186 -8.31 8.51 -5.39
N ILE A 187 -8.84 8.24 -4.20
CA ILE A 187 -8.21 7.40 -3.17
C ILE A 187 -8.90 6.04 -3.23
N ALA A 188 -8.17 4.98 -3.54
CA ALA A 188 -8.74 3.66 -3.75
C ALA A 188 -7.75 2.55 -3.32
N SER A 189 -8.23 1.31 -3.33
CA SER A 189 -7.44 0.13 -2.97
C SER A 189 -6.77 0.26 -1.59
N GLY A 190 -7.44 0.93 -0.65
CA GLY A 190 -6.92 1.17 0.69
C GLY A 190 -6.63 -0.14 1.43
N GLY A 191 -5.45 -0.23 2.03
CA GLY A 191 -4.99 -1.47 2.67
C GLY A 191 -4.66 -2.61 1.72
N GLY A 192 -4.62 -2.35 0.41
CA GLY A 192 -4.55 -3.39 -0.62
C GLY A 192 -5.90 -3.82 -1.18
N GLY A 193 -7.01 -3.24 -0.70
CA GLY A 193 -8.37 -3.62 -1.07
C GLY A 193 -8.98 -4.64 -0.11
N ILE A 194 -10.32 -4.75 -0.13
CA ILE A 194 -11.06 -5.81 0.59
C ILE A 194 -10.95 -7.08 -0.26
N PRO A 195 -10.27 -8.13 0.22
CA PRO A 195 -10.12 -9.36 -0.54
C PRO A 195 -11.47 -10.06 -0.73
N VAL A 196 -11.79 -10.37 -1.98
CA VAL A 196 -12.98 -11.13 -2.37
C VAL A 196 -12.62 -12.21 -3.37
N VAL A 197 -13.38 -13.30 -3.37
CA VAL A 197 -13.36 -14.32 -4.44
C VAL A 197 -14.67 -14.24 -5.23
N ASP A 198 -14.67 -14.80 -6.44
CA ASP A 198 -15.82 -14.80 -7.35
C ASP A 198 -16.04 -16.24 -7.85
N GLU A 199 -16.91 -16.99 -7.18
CA GLU A 199 -17.25 -18.38 -7.57
C GLU A 199 -18.66 -18.50 -8.17
N GLU A 200 -19.59 -17.61 -7.79
CA GLU A 200 -20.92 -17.36 -8.40
C GLU A 200 -21.41 -15.96 -8.01
N GLU A 201 -21.06 -15.55 -6.79
CA GLU A 201 -21.19 -14.21 -6.24
C GLU A 201 -19.87 -13.76 -5.58
N LEU A 202 -19.76 -12.46 -5.30
CA LEU A 202 -18.60 -11.92 -4.60
C LEU A 202 -18.67 -12.25 -3.10
N GLU A 203 -17.68 -13.00 -2.62
CA GLU A 203 -17.56 -13.39 -1.22
C GLU A 203 -16.29 -12.80 -0.59
N GLY A 204 -16.45 -12.12 0.55
CA GLY A 204 -15.32 -11.66 1.35
C GLY A 204 -14.53 -12.82 1.95
N VAL A 205 -13.20 -12.73 1.92
CA VAL A 205 -12.32 -13.76 2.51
C VAL A 205 -11.34 -13.13 3.50
N ASP A 206 -11.06 -13.80 4.61
CA ASP A 206 -10.17 -13.25 5.63
C ASP A 206 -8.70 -13.30 5.19
N ALA A 207 -8.25 -12.19 4.59
CA ALA A 207 -6.88 -11.97 4.12
C ALA A 207 -6.51 -10.48 4.20
N VAL A 208 -5.22 -10.17 4.04
CA VAL A 208 -4.71 -8.81 3.84
C VAL A 208 -3.77 -8.81 2.65
N ILE A 209 -4.22 -8.20 1.56
CA ILE A 209 -3.47 -8.09 0.31
C ILE A 209 -2.29 -7.12 0.50
N ASP A 210 -1.16 -7.38 -0.15
CA ASP A 210 -0.08 -6.40 -0.13
C ASP A 210 -0.46 -5.14 -0.92
N LYS A 211 -0.61 -4.03 -0.19
CA LYS A 211 -0.84 -2.67 -0.72
C LYS A 211 0.05 -2.25 -1.89
N ASP A 212 1.33 -2.66 -1.94
CA ASP A 212 2.24 -2.26 -3.03
C ASP A 212 1.87 -3.04 -4.30
N LEU A 213 1.59 -4.34 -4.21
CA LEU A 213 1.12 -5.18 -5.33
C LEU A 213 -0.28 -4.78 -5.80
N ALA A 214 -1.19 -4.46 -4.88
CA ALA A 214 -2.52 -3.98 -5.23
C ALA A 214 -2.46 -2.59 -5.90
N GLY A 215 -1.56 -1.72 -5.41
CA GLY A 215 -1.26 -0.42 -6.00
C GLY A 215 -0.70 -0.54 -7.42
N GLU A 216 0.23 -1.47 -7.64
CA GLU A 216 0.70 -1.83 -8.98
C GLU A 216 -0.46 -2.25 -9.87
N ARG A 217 -1.29 -3.17 -9.38
CA ARG A 217 -2.39 -3.71 -10.17
C ARG A 217 -3.41 -2.63 -10.57
N LEU A 218 -3.70 -1.70 -9.66
CA LEU A 218 -4.53 -0.54 -9.94
C LEU A 218 -3.86 0.38 -10.97
N ALA A 219 -2.60 0.73 -10.77
CA ALA A 219 -1.84 1.61 -11.68
C ALA A 219 -1.80 1.06 -13.10
N SER A 220 -1.48 -0.22 -13.25
CA SER A 220 -1.47 -0.93 -14.53
C SER A 220 -2.85 -0.94 -15.19
N SER A 221 -3.92 -1.16 -14.41
CA SER A 221 -5.29 -1.22 -14.92
C SER A 221 -5.86 0.15 -15.34
N LEU A 222 -5.32 1.23 -14.77
CA LEU A 222 -5.65 2.61 -15.14
C LEU A 222 -4.78 3.15 -16.29
N GLY A 223 -3.77 2.41 -16.72
CA GLY A 223 -2.81 2.89 -17.71
C GLY A 223 -2.02 4.10 -17.20
N SER A 224 -1.69 4.13 -15.90
CA SER A 224 -0.91 5.21 -15.31
C SER A 224 0.42 5.38 -16.05
N GLU A 225 0.83 6.62 -16.28
CA GLU A 225 2.10 6.95 -16.92
C GLU A 225 3.29 6.74 -15.98
N LEU A 226 3.02 6.70 -14.68
CA LEU A 226 4.00 6.48 -13.63
C LEU A 226 3.34 5.77 -12.44
N PHE A 227 4.07 4.82 -11.85
CA PHE A 227 3.75 4.26 -10.55
C PHE A 227 4.82 4.66 -9.53
N MET A 228 4.41 5.32 -8.44
CA MET A 228 5.30 5.82 -7.40
C MET A 228 4.97 5.16 -6.06
N ILE A 229 5.94 4.50 -5.44
CA ILE A 229 5.83 3.91 -4.11
C ILE A 229 6.58 4.80 -3.13
N LEU A 230 5.86 5.33 -2.14
CA LEU A 230 6.43 6.18 -1.10
C LEU A 230 6.72 5.38 0.17
N THR A 231 7.96 5.42 0.65
CA THR A 231 8.46 4.66 1.80
C THR A 231 9.26 5.55 2.78
N ASP A 232 9.92 4.94 3.77
CA ASP A 232 10.83 5.56 4.75
C ASP A 232 12.25 5.85 4.23
N VAL A 233 12.66 5.23 3.12
CA VAL A 233 14.00 5.38 2.56
C VAL A 233 13.98 6.13 1.23
N GLU A 234 15.01 6.94 1.02
CA GLU A 234 15.15 7.75 -0.20
C GLU A 234 15.41 6.89 -1.44
N LYS A 235 16.22 5.82 -1.31
CA LYS A 235 16.59 4.89 -2.39
C LYS A 235 16.57 3.43 -1.92
N VAL A 236 16.28 2.53 -2.85
CA VAL A 236 16.47 1.08 -2.71
C VAL A 236 17.96 0.77 -2.69
N ALA A 237 18.38 -0.21 -1.91
CA ALA A 237 19.78 -0.65 -1.87
C ALA A 237 19.90 -2.17 -2.04
N ILE A 238 20.95 -2.60 -2.72
CA ILE A 238 21.47 -3.97 -2.62
C ILE A 238 22.46 -4.05 -1.46
N ASN A 239 22.60 -5.25 -0.89
CA ASN A 239 23.44 -5.48 0.29
C ASN A 239 23.10 -4.55 1.46
N PHE A 240 21.81 -4.29 1.67
CA PHE A 240 21.34 -3.37 2.69
C PHE A 240 21.89 -3.72 4.08
N ARG A 241 22.43 -2.72 4.79
CA ARG A 241 23.11 -2.84 6.09
C ARG A 241 24.34 -3.75 6.11
N LYS A 242 24.95 -4.02 4.96
CA LYS A 242 26.27 -4.68 4.85
C LYS A 242 27.34 -3.66 4.43
N GLU A 243 28.61 -4.02 4.60
CA GLU A 243 29.74 -3.14 4.26
C GLU A 243 29.76 -2.74 2.77
N ASN A 244 29.30 -3.63 1.89
CA ASN A 244 29.21 -3.41 0.44
C ASN A 244 27.82 -2.94 -0.01
N GLN A 245 27.09 -2.20 0.85
CA GLN A 245 25.80 -1.61 0.49
C GLN A 245 25.94 -0.68 -0.72
N THR A 246 25.02 -0.79 -1.68
CA THR A 246 24.97 0.11 -2.85
C THR A 246 23.55 0.57 -3.06
N PHE A 247 23.33 1.89 -3.09
CA PHE A 247 22.05 2.49 -3.45
C PHE A 247 21.83 2.43 -4.96
N LEU A 248 20.61 2.11 -5.36
CA LEU A 248 20.21 2.00 -6.76
C LEU A 248 19.58 3.33 -7.19
N ASP A 249 20.15 3.94 -8.23
CA ASP A 249 19.61 5.13 -8.89
C ASP A 249 18.60 4.70 -9.96
N THR A 250 18.97 4.79 -11.24
CA THR A 250 18.17 4.26 -12.34
C THR A 250 18.69 2.87 -12.70
N ILE A 251 17.81 1.88 -12.69
CA ILE A 251 18.11 0.50 -13.10
C ILE A 251 17.08 0.03 -14.12
N SER A 252 17.51 -0.86 -15.01
CA SER A 252 16.59 -1.56 -15.90
C SER A 252 15.71 -2.54 -15.11
N VAL A 253 14.57 -2.90 -15.69
CA VAL A 253 13.70 -3.95 -15.14
C VAL A 253 14.40 -5.32 -15.04
N ASP A 254 15.36 -5.60 -15.94
CA ASP A 254 16.15 -6.84 -15.92
C ASP A 254 17.12 -6.88 -14.74
N GLU A 255 17.81 -5.77 -14.47
CA GLU A 255 18.67 -5.66 -13.29
C GLU A 255 17.86 -5.78 -12.00
N ALA A 256 16.71 -5.11 -11.93
CA ALA A 256 15.80 -5.21 -10.79
C ALA A 256 15.37 -6.66 -10.53
N LYS A 257 15.01 -7.41 -11.58
CA LYS A 257 14.66 -8.84 -11.50
C LYS A 257 15.82 -9.69 -11.04
N ARG A 258 17.01 -9.50 -11.62
CA ARG A 258 18.21 -10.21 -11.18
C ARG A 258 18.45 -10.01 -9.68
N TYR A 259 18.43 -8.76 -9.19
CA TYR A 259 18.64 -8.49 -7.77
C TYR A 259 17.52 -9.05 -6.88
N TYR A 260 16.30 -9.09 -7.40
CA TYR A 260 15.17 -9.71 -6.71
C TYR A 260 15.36 -11.23 -6.56
N ASP A 261 15.75 -11.91 -7.64
CA ASP A 261 15.99 -13.37 -7.67
C ASP A 261 17.23 -13.76 -6.85
N GLU A 262 18.25 -12.89 -6.78
CA GLU A 262 19.41 -13.02 -5.90
C GLU A 262 19.09 -12.81 -4.41
N GLY A 263 17.86 -12.41 -4.07
CA GLY A 263 17.39 -12.28 -2.69
C GLY A 263 17.88 -11.02 -1.98
N HIS A 264 18.24 -9.95 -2.72
CA HIS A 264 18.70 -8.70 -2.11
C HIS A 264 17.60 -7.94 -1.34
N PHE A 265 16.31 -8.21 -1.61
CA PHE A 265 15.18 -7.45 -1.08
C PHE A 265 14.33 -8.28 -0.10
N PRO A 266 14.30 -7.94 1.20
CA PRO A 266 13.56 -8.72 2.19
C PRO A 266 12.04 -8.77 1.94
N PRO A 267 11.38 -9.95 2.07
CA PRO A 267 9.97 -10.14 1.69
C PRO A 267 8.97 -9.38 2.59
N GLY A 268 9.38 -8.95 3.79
CA GLY A 268 8.52 -8.20 4.71
C GLY A 268 8.50 -6.68 4.50
N ASN A 269 9.38 -6.13 3.65
CA ASN A 269 9.47 -4.68 3.43
C ASN A 269 9.77 -4.34 1.97
N MET A 270 11.05 -4.32 1.58
CA MET A 270 11.47 -3.84 0.26
C MET A 270 11.11 -4.81 -0.87
N GLY A 271 11.05 -6.11 -0.61
CA GLY A 271 10.72 -7.13 -1.60
C GLY A 271 9.40 -6.85 -2.34
N PRO A 272 8.25 -6.73 -1.64
CA PRO A 272 6.98 -6.41 -2.28
C PRO A 272 7.00 -5.10 -3.09
N LYS A 273 7.76 -4.09 -2.65
CA LYS A 273 7.90 -2.81 -3.36
C LYS A 273 8.60 -2.97 -4.69
N VAL A 274 9.75 -3.65 -4.68
CA VAL A 274 10.52 -3.92 -5.90
C VAL A 274 9.74 -4.83 -6.84
N LEU A 275 9.07 -5.87 -6.31
CA LEU A 275 8.23 -6.75 -7.13
C LEU A 275 7.07 -5.98 -7.80
N ALA A 276 6.39 -5.11 -7.05
CA ALA A 276 5.34 -4.24 -7.58
C ALA A 276 5.88 -3.30 -8.67
N ALA A 277 7.04 -2.69 -8.46
CA ALA A 277 7.68 -1.83 -9.45
C ALA A 277 8.08 -2.61 -10.73
N ILE A 278 8.66 -3.82 -10.59
CA ILE A 278 8.99 -4.70 -11.71
C ILE A 278 7.72 -5.03 -12.52
N ARG A 279 6.67 -5.53 -11.86
CA ARG A 279 5.41 -5.91 -12.51
C ARG A 279 4.77 -4.75 -13.25
N PHE A 280 4.78 -3.56 -12.67
CA PHE A 280 4.26 -2.36 -13.34
C PHE A 280 5.02 -2.09 -14.65
N VAL A 281 6.35 -2.06 -14.59
CA VAL A 281 7.21 -1.78 -15.75
C VAL A 281 7.04 -2.85 -16.83
N GLU A 282 6.99 -4.12 -16.46
CA GLU A 282 6.78 -5.23 -17.41
C GLU A 282 5.41 -5.18 -18.08
N ARG A 283 4.34 -4.86 -17.34
CA ARG A 283 2.97 -4.81 -17.88
C ARG A 283 2.71 -3.61 -18.77
N THR A 284 3.30 -2.46 -18.45
CA THR A 284 2.93 -1.16 -19.06
C THR A 284 4.00 -0.59 -19.97
N GLY A 285 5.27 -1.00 -19.81
CA GLY A 285 6.40 -0.32 -20.45
C GLY A 285 6.58 1.12 -19.96
N LYS A 286 6.07 1.47 -18.79
CA LYS A 286 6.22 2.78 -18.13
C LYS A 286 7.20 2.68 -16.97
N VAL A 287 7.48 3.82 -16.32
CA VAL A 287 8.49 3.92 -15.26
C VAL A 287 7.87 3.73 -13.88
N ALA A 288 8.55 2.99 -13.01
CA ALA A 288 8.23 2.93 -11.58
C ALA A 288 9.29 3.67 -10.76
N ILE A 289 8.87 4.34 -9.67
CA ILE A 289 9.74 5.06 -8.74
C ILE A 289 9.50 4.56 -7.32
N ILE A 290 10.58 4.31 -6.58
CA ILE A 290 10.54 4.03 -5.15
C ILE A 290 11.37 5.10 -4.43
N THR A 291 10.77 5.85 -3.52
CA THR A 291 11.47 6.90 -2.77
C THR A 291 10.74 7.27 -1.47
N SER A 292 11.27 8.24 -0.71
CA SER A 292 10.61 8.77 0.48
C SER A 292 9.63 9.89 0.12
N LEU A 293 8.63 10.09 0.99
CA LEU A 293 7.56 11.08 0.77
C LEU A 293 8.09 12.51 0.56
N ASP A 294 9.12 12.92 1.31
CA ASP A 294 9.75 14.23 1.21
C ASP A 294 10.59 14.41 -0.07
N LYS A 295 10.89 13.32 -0.78
CA LYS A 295 11.67 13.29 -2.03
C LYS A 295 10.81 13.03 -3.26
N ALA A 296 9.48 12.92 -3.13
CA ALA A 296 8.58 12.58 -4.22
C ALA A 296 8.74 13.51 -5.44
N VAL A 297 8.82 14.83 -5.22
CA VAL A 297 8.99 15.83 -6.29
C VAL A 297 10.38 15.73 -6.94
N ASP A 298 11.45 15.62 -6.14
CA ASP A 298 12.81 15.49 -6.67
C ASP A 298 13.02 14.18 -7.43
N ALA A 299 12.35 13.10 -7.00
CA ALA A 299 12.41 11.81 -7.69
C ALA A 299 11.69 11.83 -9.04
N LEU A 300 10.58 12.57 -9.16
CA LEU A 300 9.92 12.83 -10.46
C LEU A 300 10.88 13.51 -11.44
N ASP A 301 11.59 14.53 -10.96
CA ASP A 301 12.58 15.29 -11.74
C ASP A 301 13.85 14.48 -12.05
N GLY A 302 13.98 13.25 -11.52
CA GLY A 302 15.13 12.37 -11.76
C GLY A 302 16.37 12.73 -10.95
N ARG A 303 16.22 13.53 -9.88
CA ARG A 303 17.33 13.96 -9.01
C ARG A 303 17.65 12.95 -7.91
N THR A 304 16.67 12.13 -7.53
CA THR A 304 16.81 11.08 -6.52
C THR A 304 15.78 9.97 -6.72
N GLY A 305 15.64 9.08 -5.75
CA GLY A 305 14.80 7.89 -5.82
C GLY A 305 15.43 6.78 -6.64
N THR A 306 14.91 5.57 -6.47
CA THR A 306 15.22 4.46 -7.36
C THR A 306 14.20 4.43 -8.50
N ARG A 307 14.67 4.53 -9.74
CA ARG A 307 13.84 4.50 -10.95
C ARG A 307 14.03 3.17 -11.66
N ILE A 308 12.96 2.39 -11.79
CA ILE A 308 12.97 1.15 -12.58
C ILE A 308 12.38 1.48 -13.95
N VAL A 309 13.18 1.26 -14.99
CA VAL A 309 12.85 1.63 -16.38
C VAL A 309 12.78 0.41 -17.29
N PRO A 310 11.96 0.43 -18.36
CA PRO A 310 11.93 -0.67 -19.32
C PRO A 310 13.18 -0.65 -20.21
N LYS A 311 13.52 -1.80 -20.81
CA LYS A 311 14.72 -2.00 -21.65
C LYS A 311 14.98 -0.92 -22.71
N LYS A 312 13.93 -0.33 -23.27
CA LYS A 312 14.06 0.69 -24.33
C LYS A 312 14.65 2.03 -23.86
N TYR A 313 14.97 2.18 -22.57
CA TYR A 313 15.57 3.39 -21.99
C TYR A 313 17.09 3.29 -21.77
N GLU A 314 17.74 2.17 -22.15
CA GLU A 314 19.20 2.10 -22.22
C GLU A 314 19.69 3.05 -23.34
N LYS A 315 20.33 4.15 -22.95
CA LYS A 315 21.09 5.03 -23.85
C LYS A 315 22.52 4.54 -23.97
#